data_AF-A0A3L6TKP7-F1
#
_entry.id   AF-A0A3L6TKP7-F1
#
_cell.length_a   1.000
_cell.length_b   1.000
_cell.length_c   1.000
_cell.angle_alpha   90.00
_cell.angle_beta   90.00
_cell.angle_gamma   90.00
#
_symmetry.space_group_name_H-M   'P 1'
#
loop_
_entity.id
_entity.type
_entity.pdbx_description
1 polymer ?
#
loop_
_entity_poly.entity_id
_entity_poly.type
_entity_poly.pdbx_seq_one_letter_code
_entity_poly.pdbx_strand_id
1 'polypeptide(L)'
;MSYDQMLSPLFGAGRSAWRAAGDGDAVTRQILKCTRWQLEETTDFVTCPYHYYCDSSYPGDYSAAVGFLVAAFAAYCFLSTLAFTVLDLVRGSGSAPASGVRGIKRKYLLPSGPFLLPLVLLALAKGQRINAVFPLAQLGPALLLLLQASALAFRNEADGDVRYAVLEASTVSGVLHASLYLDAVVLPYYTGLEALRWSRFSGECASCLCRMEPLVVGGTAVQYRGLSKTALAIIFALCSRMVCRIYGEERLSAWTRSALEAVGWVFVAADAVYLVGWVAAEGGVFGVAAYSLVAGLVFLSVFGKVYRFLAWVETRQSQWKSSLCHSVV
;
A
#
# COMPACT_ATOMS: atom_id res chain seq x y z
N MET A 1 2.92 -35.66 24.95
CA MET A 1 2.29 -35.08 23.75
C MET A 1 3.41 -34.48 22.91
N SER A 2 3.58 -34.94 21.67
CA SER A 2 4.72 -34.61 20.79
C SER A 2 4.58 -33.20 20.20
N TYR A 3 5.70 -32.50 20.02
CA TYR A 3 5.79 -31.19 19.33
C TYR A 3 5.20 -31.21 17.91
N ASP A 4 5.03 -32.38 17.31
CA ASP A 4 4.39 -32.56 15.99
C ASP A 4 2.87 -32.28 15.98
N GLN A 5 2.21 -32.29 17.15
CA GLN A 5 0.77 -31.96 17.25
C GLN A 5 0.49 -30.44 17.35
N MET A 6 1.51 -29.60 17.51
CA MET A 6 1.36 -28.13 17.51
C MET A 6 1.42 -27.51 16.11
N LEU A 7 1.91 -28.24 15.09
CA LEU A 7 2.07 -27.73 13.72
C LEU A 7 0.88 -28.07 12.80
N SER A 8 -0.05 -28.89 13.26
CA SER A 8 -1.20 -29.36 12.48
C SER A 8 -2.28 -28.33 12.11
N PRO A 9 -2.42 -27.12 12.72
CA PRO A 9 -3.38 -26.14 12.20
C PRO A 9 -2.90 -25.44 10.93
N LEU A 10 -1.60 -25.53 10.57
CA LEU A 10 -1.02 -24.77 9.45
C LEU A 10 -1.39 -25.32 8.06
N PHE A 11 -2.00 -26.50 7.96
CA PHE A 11 -2.46 -27.07 6.69
C PHE A 11 -3.96 -27.43 6.68
N GLY A 12 -4.72 -26.90 7.63
CA GLY A 12 -6.18 -26.96 7.57
C GLY A 12 -6.68 -26.11 6.41
N ALA A 13 -7.07 -26.78 5.33
CA ALA A 13 -7.61 -26.20 4.10
C ALA A 13 -8.53 -25.00 4.38
N GLY A 14 -7.95 -23.80 4.32
CA GLY A 14 -8.69 -22.56 4.41
C GLY A 14 -9.68 -22.55 3.27
N ARG A 15 -10.98 -22.55 3.59
CA ARG A 15 -12.00 -22.15 2.62
C ARG A 15 -11.58 -20.76 2.15
N SER A 16 -11.16 -20.69 0.90
CA SER A 16 -10.73 -19.47 0.23
C SER A 16 -11.77 -18.38 0.47
N ALA A 17 -11.33 -17.17 0.86
CA ALA A 17 -12.17 -15.97 0.90
C ALA A 17 -12.90 -15.71 -0.45
N TRP A 18 -12.40 -16.35 -1.50
CA TRP A 18 -12.83 -16.26 -2.90
C TRP A 18 -14.06 -17.09 -3.30
N ARG A 19 -14.64 -17.93 -2.42
CA ARG A 19 -15.73 -18.87 -2.81
C ARG A 19 -17.11 -18.60 -2.21
N ALA A 20 -17.30 -17.54 -1.44
CA ALA A 20 -18.55 -17.31 -0.72
C ALA A 20 -19.67 -16.67 -1.58
N ALA A 21 -19.89 -17.16 -2.80
CA ALA A 21 -20.94 -16.67 -3.70
C ALA A 21 -22.06 -17.71 -3.89
N GLY A 22 -23.11 -17.60 -3.07
CA GLY A 22 -24.39 -18.30 -3.20
C GLY A 22 -25.28 -18.09 -1.97
N ASP A 23 -26.49 -17.54 -2.15
CA ASP A 23 -27.63 -17.19 -1.25
C ASP A 23 -27.35 -16.76 0.21
N GLY A 24 -26.45 -17.43 0.94
CA GLY A 24 -25.67 -16.85 2.04
C GLY A 24 -24.73 -15.70 1.62
N ASP A 25 -24.72 -15.34 0.33
CA ASP A 25 -23.93 -14.26 -0.26
C ASP A 25 -24.32 -12.88 0.28
N ALA A 26 -25.61 -12.63 0.50
CA ALA A 26 -26.07 -11.33 1.01
C ALA A 26 -25.63 -11.09 2.45
N VAL A 27 -25.83 -12.08 3.32
CA VAL A 27 -25.43 -12.05 4.74
C VAL A 27 -23.91 -12.01 4.87
N THR A 28 -23.20 -12.83 4.10
CA THR A 28 -21.72 -12.83 4.07
C THR A 28 -21.19 -11.46 3.64
N ARG A 29 -21.76 -10.86 2.58
CA ARG A 29 -21.39 -9.50 2.15
C ARG A 29 -21.71 -8.45 3.20
N GLN A 30 -22.83 -8.58 3.90
CA GLN A 30 -23.21 -7.67 4.99
C GLN A 30 -22.18 -7.75 6.14
N ILE A 31 -21.78 -8.97 6.52
CA ILE A 31 -20.76 -9.20 7.55
C ILE A 31 -19.40 -8.62 7.14
N LEU A 32 -18.97 -8.84 5.90
CA LEU A 32 -17.71 -8.28 5.36
C LEU A 32 -17.70 -6.75 5.26
N LYS A 33 -18.88 -6.11 5.22
CA LYS A 33 -19.04 -4.66 5.16
C LYS A 33 -19.52 -4.05 6.47
N CYS A 34 -19.52 -4.84 7.55
CA CYS A 34 -20.02 -4.39 8.83
C CYS A 34 -19.09 -3.34 9.44
N THR A 35 -19.60 -2.13 9.64
CA THR A 35 -18.84 -1.01 10.22
C THR A 35 -18.93 -0.98 11.74
N ARG A 36 -20.02 -1.52 12.29
CA ARG A 36 -20.26 -1.50 13.73
C ARG A 36 -20.79 -2.85 14.20
N TRP A 37 -19.98 -3.51 15.00
CA TRP A 37 -20.36 -4.71 15.73
C TRP A 37 -20.85 -4.30 17.12
N GLN A 38 -22.01 -4.82 17.51
CA GLN A 38 -22.56 -4.65 18.85
C GLN A 38 -22.46 -5.97 19.60
N LEU A 39 -21.99 -5.90 20.84
CA LEU A 39 -22.02 -7.03 21.76
C LEU A 39 -23.39 -7.03 22.45
N GLU A 40 -24.09 -8.14 22.33
CA GLU A 40 -25.36 -8.37 23.01
C GLU A 40 -25.11 -9.16 24.31
N GLU A 41 -25.88 -8.84 25.34
CA GLU A 41 -25.79 -9.54 26.62
C GLU A 41 -26.35 -10.97 26.46
N THR A 42 -25.56 -11.98 26.83
CA THR A 42 -25.92 -13.39 26.67
C THR A 42 -26.04 -14.03 28.04
N THR A 43 -27.01 -14.94 28.19
CA THR A 43 -27.10 -15.79 29.39
C THR A 43 -26.33 -17.11 29.22
N ASP A 44 -25.89 -17.43 28.00
CA ASP A 44 -25.12 -18.63 27.68
C ASP A 44 -23.62 -18.32 27.59
N PHE A 45 -23.02 -18.13 28.77
CA PHE A 45 -21.58 -17.87 28.91
C PHE A 45 -20.68 -19.07 28.55
N VAL A 46 -21.25 -20.27 28.35
CA VAL A 46 -20.47 -21.49 28.11
C VAL A 46 -20.30 -21.75 26.62
N THR A 47 -21.37 -21.57 25.83
CA THR A 47 -21.32 -21.84 24.39
C THR A 47 -21.24 -20.57 23.54
N CYS A 48 -21.70 -19.44 24.06
CA CYS A 48 -21.73 -18.15 23.38
C CYS A 48 -21.41 -16.99 24.35
N PRO A 49 -20.20 -16.95 24.93
CA PRO A 49 -19.83 -15.88 25.87
C PRO A 49 -19.81 -14.49 25.22
N TYR A 50 -19.56 -14.42 23.91
CA TYR A 50 -19.66 -13.20 23.13
C TYR A 50 -20.64 -13.37 21.97
N HIS A 51 -21.82 -12.76 22.09
CA HIS A 51 -22.81 -12.69 21.01
C HIS A 51 -22.73 -11.34 20.32
N TYR A 52 -22.45 -11.35 19.02
CA TYR A 52 -22.34 -10.14 18.22
C TYR A 52 -23.39 -10.10 17.12
N TYR A 53 -23.92 -8.92 16.84
CA TYR A 53 -24.66 -8.66 15.61
C TYR A 53 -24.11 -7.42 14.89
N CYS A 54 -24.37 -7.35 13.59
CA CYS A 54 -24.00 -6.20 12.78
C CYS A 54 -25.07 -5.11 12.85
N ASP A 55 -24.77 -4.00 13.53
CA ASP A 55 -25.68 -2.86 13.73
C ASP A 55 -25.73 -1.96 12.50
N SER A 56 -24.59 -1.75 11.83
CA SER A 56 -24.53 -0.96 10.60
C SER A 56 -23.51 -1.55 9.61
N SER A 57 -23.84 -1.42 8.33
CA SER A 57 -22.98 -1.83 7.22
C SER A 57 -22.98 -0.76 6.14
N TYR A 58 -21.95 -0.76 5.29
CA TYR A 58 -21.89 0.17 4.17
C TYR A 58 -23.03 -0.04 3.17
N PRO A 59 -23.49 1.05 2.51
CA PRO A 59 -24.51 0.96 1.48
C PRO A 59 -24.03 0.12 0.29
N GLY A 60 -25.00 -0.39 -0.48
CA GLY A 60 -24.79 -1.35 -1.58
C GLY A 60 -23.69 -0.98 -2.59
N ASP A 61 -23.25 -1.99 -3.33
CA ASP A 61 -22.15 -1.87 -4.29
C ASP A 61 -22.45 -0.91 -5.44
N TYR A 62 -21.39 -0.30 -5.98
CA TYR A 62 -21.47 0.35 -7.28
C TYR A 62 -21.59 -0.68 -8.40
N SER A 63 -22.01 -0.22 -9.58
CA SER A 63 -22.06 -1.05 -10.76
C SER A 63 -20.68 -1.60 -11.13
N ALA A 64 -20.67 -2.76 -11.78
CA ALA A 64 -19.43 -3.39 -12.26
C ALA A 64 -18.59 -2.47 -13.15
N ALA A 65 -19.24 -1.55 -13.89
CA ALA A 65 -18.56 -0.54 -14.70
C ALA A 65 -17.60 0.34 -13.89
N VAL A 66 -17.98 0.75 -12.67
CA VAL A 66 -17.09 1.52 -11.78
C VAL A 66 -15.90 0.67 -11.36
N GLY A 67 -16.11 -0.61 -11.07
CA GLY A 67 -15.04 -1.56 -10.77
C GLY A 67 -14.03 -1.69 -11.91
N PHE A 68 -14.50 -1.84 -13.16
CA PHE A 68 -13.64 -1.85 -14.35
C PHE A 68 -12.85 -0.55 -14.54
N LEU A 69 -13.48 0.61 -14.32
CA LEU A 69 -12.79 1.90 -14.42
C LEU A 69 -11.66 2.03 -13.39
N VAL A 70 -11.89 1.60 -12.14
CA VAL A 70 -10.85 1.60 -11.11
C VAL A 70 -9.75 0.59 -11.42
N ALA A 71 -10.09 -0.59 -11.93
CA ALA A 71 -9.10 -1.58 -12.37
C ALA A 71 -8.21 -1.02 -13.50
N ALA A 72 -8.81 -0.42 -14.52
CA ALA A 72 -8.09 0.21 -15.63
C ALA A 72 -7.21 1.38 -15.14
N PHE A 73 -7.72 2.19 -14.21
CA PHE A 73 -6.96 3.26 -13.58
C PHE A 73 -5.77 2.74 -12.77
N ALA A 74 -5.95 1.67 -11.98
CA ALA A 74 -4.87 1.04 -11.22
C ALA A 74 -3.80 0.44 -12.16
N ALA A 75 -4.23 -0.23 -13.24
CA ALA A 75 -3.34 -0.73 -14.27
C ALA A 75 -2.56 0.41 -14.95
N TYR A 76 -3.22 1.51 -15.28
CA TYR A 76 -2.58 2.70 -15.82
C TYR A 76 -1.53 3.28 -14.87
N CYS A 77 -1.85 3.44 -13.58
CA CYS A 77 -0.90 3.90 -12.57
C CYS A 77 0.33 2.99 -12.48
N PHE A 78 0.11 1.66 -12.55
CA PHE A 78 1.20 0.69 -12.52
C PHE A 78 2.08 0.81 -13.75
N LEU A 79 1.48 0.79 -14.95
CA LEU A 79 2.19 0.86 -16.22
C LEU A 79 2.93 2.19 -16.39
N SER A 80 2.36 3.32 -15.98
CA SER A 80 3.03 4.62 -16.06
C SER A 80 4.24 4.68 -15.12
N THR A 81 4.08 4.17 -13.90
CA THR A 81 5.18 4.08 -12.93
C THR A 81 6.28 3.16 -13.45
N LEU A 82 5.93 1.98 -13.98
CA LEU A 82 6.89 1.03 -14.55
C LEU A 82 7.62 1.61 -15.77
N ALA A 83 6.90 2.26 -16.69
CA ALA A 83 7.50 2.84 -17.87
C ALA A 83 8.53 3.92 -17.49
N PHE A 84 8.21 4.80 -16.54
CA PHE A 84 9.15 5.83 -16.11
C PHE A 84 10.33 5.28 -15.32
N THR A 85 10.15 4.25 -14.48
CA THR A 85 11.28 3.62 -13.78
C THR A 85 12.23 2.92 -14.76
N VAL A 86 11.70 2.20 -15.76
CA VAL A 86 12.50 1.57 -16.82
C VAL A 86 13.22 2.61 -17.68
N LEU A 87 12.53 3.70 -18.07
CA LEU A 87 13.15 4.78 -18.85
C LEU A 87 14.30 5.45 -18.11
N ASP A 88 14.18 5.62 -16.78
CA ASP A 88 15.24 6.19 -15.94
C ASP A 88 16.43 5.24 -15.78
N LEU A 89 16.20 3.92 -15.84
CA LEU A 89 17.25 2.90 -15.84
C LEU A 89 18.00 2.83 -17.18
N VAL A 90 17.27 2.74 -18.30
CA VAL A 90 17.85 2.54 -19.64
C VAL A 90 18.65 3.75 -20.10
N ARG A 91 18.24 4.97 -19.75
CA ARG A 91 18.95 6.20 -20.16
C ARG A 91 20.16 6.54 -19.27
N GLY A 92 20.50 5.68 -18.32
CA GLY A 92 21.46 5.94 -17.25
C GLY A 92 22.94 5.59 -17.53
N SER A 93 23.51 6.02 -18.67
CA SER A 93 24.97 6.09 -18.85
C SER A 93 25.34 7.21 -19.84
N GLY A 94 25.90 8.32 -19.35
CA GLY A 94 26.70 9.22 -20.19
C GLY A 94 26.14 10.58 -20.61
N SER A 95 25.00 11.07 -20.11
CA SER A 95 24.64 12.47 -20.32
C SER A 95 24.21 13.16 -19.03
N ALA A 96 24.81 14.33 -18.78
CA ALA A 96 24.28 15.40 -17.93
C ALA A 96 22.76 15.50 -18.11
N PRO A 97 21.98 15.92 -17.08
CA PRO A 97 20.52 15.81 -17.07
C PRO A 97 19.94 16.40 -18.36
N ALA A 98 19.68 15.53 -19.33
CA ALA A 98 19.36 15.92 -20.67
C ALA A 98 17.92 16.41 -20.63
N SER A 99 17.83 17.72 -20.67
CA SER A 99 16.72 18.62 -20.97
C SER A 99 15.95 18.28 -22.27
N GLY A 100 15.84 17.01 -22.68
CA GLY A 100 15.36 16.60 -24.01
C GLY A 100 13.98 15.90 -24.06
N VAL A 101 13.39 15.51 -22.92
CA VAL A 101 11.96 15.09 -22.85
C VAL A 101 11.21 16.04 -21.90
N ARG A 102 11.49 17.33 -22.04
CA ARG A 102 11.35 18.40 -21.03
C ARG A 102 9.95 19.05 -20.95
N GLY A 103 8.94 18.49 -21.60
CA GLY A 103 7.59 19.09 -21.68
C GLY A 103 6.52 18.38 -20.85
N ILE A 104 6.66 17.08 -20.61
CA ILE A 104 5.68 16.31 -19.84
C ILE A 104 6.22 16.20 -18.42
N LYS A 105 5.60 16.94 -17.51
CA LYS A 105 5.88 16.84 -16.08
C LYS A 105 5.51 15.43 -15.62
N ARG A 106 6.45 14.47 -15.69
CA ARG A 106 6.21 13.01 -15.51
C ARG A 106 5.43 12.69 -14.24
N LYS A 107 5.66 13.46 -13.18
CA LYS A 107 4.92 13.37 -11.91
C LYS A 107 3.40 13.50 -12.07
N TYR A 108 2.92 14.23 -13.06
CA TYR A 108 1.48 14.44 -13.29
C TYR A 108 0.78 13.20 -13.85
N LEU A 109 1.54 12.25 -14.41
CA LEU A 109 1.06 10.97 -14.93
C LEU A 109 1.28 9.81 -13.96
N LEU A 110 1.74 10.11 -12.74
CA LEU A 110 2.01 9.16 -11.68
C LEU A 110 0.95 9.23 -10.58
N PRO A 111 0.69 8.15 -9.83
CA PRO A 111 -0.36 8.13 -8.81
C PRO A 111 -0.14 9.16 -7.69
N SER A 112 1.12 9.54 -7.41
CA SER A 112 1.47 10.63 -6.47
C SER A 112 1.41 12.03 -7.10
N GLY A 113 1.01 12.14 -8.35
CA GLY A 113 0.90 13.38 -9.10
C GLY A 113 -0.33 14.20 -8.73
N PRO A 114 -0.30 15.52 -8.94
CA PRO A 114 -1.41 16.40 -8.58
C PRO A 114 -2.74 16.07 -9.28
N PHE A 115 -2.72 15.42 -10.45
CA PHE A 115 -3.93 15.03 -11.17
C PHE A 115 -4.44 13.63 -10.82
N LEU A 116 -3.55 12.64 -10.67
CA LEU A 116 -4.00 11.26 -10.39
C LEU A 116 -4.20 11.00 -8.90
N LEU A 117 -3.51 11.73 -8.02
CA LEU A 117 -3.65 11.57 -6.57
C LEU A 117 -5.10 11.80 -6.10
N PRO A 118 -5.83 12.86 -6.51
CA PRO A 118 -7.25 12.99 -6.21
C PRO A 118 -8.10 11.80 -6.67
N LEU A 119 -7.77 11.20 -7.81
CA LEU A 119 -8.49 10.01 -8.32
C LEU A 119 -8.20 8.77 -7.48
N VAL A 120 -6.94 8.58 -7.03
CA VAL A 120 -6.57 7.53 -6.07
C VAL A 120 -7.36 7.73 -4.77
N LEU A 121 -7.41 8.96 -4.25
CA LEU A 121 -8.17 9.29 -3.05
C LEU A 121 -9.66 9.02 -3.22
N LEU A 122 -10.24 9.38 -4.36
CA LEU A 122 -11.65 9.12 -4.65
C LEU A 122 -11.96 7.61 -4.69
N ALA A 123 -11.09 6.83 -5.35
CA ALA A 123 -11.22 5.38 -5.39
C ALA A 123 -11.18 4.78 -3.97
N LEU A 124 -10.20 5.18 -3.14
CA LEU A 124 -10.06 4.70 -1.76
C LEU A 124 -11.20 5.16 -0.86
N ALA A 125 -11.60 6.44 -0.92
CA ALA A 125 -12.68 7.02 -0.10
C ALA A 125 -14.02 6.32 -0.33
N LYS A 126 -14.23 5.76 -1.52
CA LYS A 126 -15.45 5.02 -1.88
C LYS A 126 -15.22 3.51 -2.03
N GLY A 127 -14.05 3.01 -1.62
CA GLY A 127 -13.59 1.66 -1.88
C GLY A 127 -14.46 0.55 -1.29
N GLN A 128 -15.19 0.86 -0.21
CA GLN A 128 -16.13 -0.07 0.42
C GLN A 128 -17.30 -0.50 -0.46
N ARG A 129 -17.60 0.28 -1.50
CA ARG A 129 -18.66 0.00 -2.46
C ARG A 129 -18.12 -0.55 -3.78
N ILE A 130 -16.79 -0.72 -3.88
CA ILE A 130 -16.09 -1.17 -5.10
C ILE A 130 -15.61 -2.59 -4.87
N ASN A 131 -16.50 -3.54 -5.18
CA ASN A 131 -16.26 -4.96 -4.92
C ASN A 131 -16.32 -5.84 -6.18
N ALA A 132 -16.70 -5.26 -7.32
CA ALA A 132 -16.73 -5.95 -8.61
C ALA A 132 -15.40 -5.74 -9.35
N VAL A 133 -14.83 -6.80 -9.93
CA VAL A 133 -13.62 -6.81 -10.79
C VAL A 133 -12.30 -6.45 -10.08
N PHE A 134 -12.32 -5.45 -9.21
CA PHE A 134 -11.16 -4.99 -8.43
C PHE A 134 -11.59 -4.74 -6.97
N PRO A 135 -11.62 -5.78 -6.13
CA PRO A 135 -12.05 -5.65 -4.74
C PRO A 135 -11.06 -4.77 -3.98
N LEU A 136 -11.45 -3.53 -3.69
CA LEU A 136 -10.53 -2.54 -3.10
C LEU A 136 -10.11 -2.91 -1.68
N ALA A 137 -10.93 -3.68 -0.97
CA ALA A 137 -10.59 -4.23 0.34
C ALA A 137 -9.36 -5.17 0.27
N GLN A 138 -9.14 -5.83 -0.86
CA GLN A 138 -8.07 -6.80 -1.05
C GLN A 138 -6.91 -6.25 -1.85
N LEU A 139 -7.16 -5.36 -2.83
CA LEU A 139 -6.14 -4.81 -3.74
C LEU A 139 -5.76 -3.35 -3.42
N GLY A 140 -6.50 -2.70 -2.51
CA GLY A 140 -6.19 -1.35 -2.01
C GLY A 140 -4.78 -1.20 -1.44
N PRO A 141 -4.23 -2.16 -0.67
CA PRO A 141 -2.83 -2.11 -0.22
C PRO A 141 -1.82 -2.03 -1.37
N ALA A 142 -2.07 -2.72 -2.49
CA ALA A 142 -1.21 -2.65 -3.67
C ALA A 142 -1.24 -1.25 -4.30
N LEU A 143 -2.43 -0.63 -4.36
CA LEU A 143 -2.59 0.74 -4.86
C LEU A 143 -1.90 1.77 -3.94
N LEU A 144 -2.00 1.60 -2.63
CA LEU A 144 -1.32 2.45 -1.65
C LEU A 144 0.20 2.30 -1.76
N LEU A 145 0.73 1.08 -1.86
CA LEU A 145 2.15 0.83 -2.06
C LEU A 145 2.67 1.46 -3.36
N LEU A 146 1.90 1.38 -4.45
CA LEU A 146 2.25 2.01 -5.71
C LEU A 146 2.28 3.54 -5.58
N LEU A 147 1.29 4.14 -4.92
CA LEU A 147 1.26 5.57 -4.61
C LEU A 147 2.52 5.98 -3.82
N GLN A 148 2.80 5.26 -2.73
CA GLN A 148 3.95 5.46 -1.85
C GLN A 148 5.29 5.34 -2.57
N ALA A 149 5.48 4.27 -3.36
CA ALA A 149 6.67 4.05 -4.17
C ALA A 149 6.86 5.16 -5.21
N SER A 150 5.78 5.58 -5.89
CA SER A 150 5.84 6.67 -6.87
C SER A 150 6.21 8.01 -6.22
N ALA A 151 5.71 8.30 -5.01
CA ALA A 151 6.02 9.52 -4.28
C ALA A 151 7.51 9.59 -3.89
N LEU A 152 8.08 8.44 -3.48
CA LEU A 152 9.51 8.34 -3.18
C LEU A 152 10.40 8.33 -4.43
N ALA A 153 9.95 7.76 -5.55
CA ALA A 153 10.74 7.66 -6.77
C ALA A 153 10.80 8.99 -7.54
N PHE A 154 9.66 9.70 -7.63
CA PHE A 154 9.52 10.85 -8.52
C PHE A 154 9.28 12.16 -7.75
N ARG A 155 10.15 13.14 -8.02
CA ARG A 155 10.12 14.46 -7.35
C ARG A 155 9.19 15.43 -8.09
N ASN A 156 8.66 16.42 -7.36
CA ASN A 156 7.92 17.52 -7.97
C ASN A 156 8.88 18.46 -8.68
N GLU A 157 8.63 18.72 -9.96
CA GLU A 157 9.33 19.72 -10.75
C GLU A 157 8.43 20.96 -10.86
N ALA A 158 8.77 21.98 -10.07
CA ALA A 158 8.07 23.26 -10.06
C ALA A 158 9.07 24.41 -9.95
N ASP A 159 8.83 25.45 -10.75
CA ASP A 159 9.59 26.69 -10.72
C ASP A 159 9.16 27.51 -9.50
N GLY A 160 10.11 27.78 -8.60
CA GLY A 160 9.90 28.51 -7.35
C GLY A 160 9.61 27.62 -6.15
N ASP A 161 10.20 27.97 -5.01
CA ASP A 161 10.17 27.15 -3.80
C ASP A 161 8.78 27.04 -3.18
N VAL A 162 7.96 28.09 -3.30
CA VAL A 162 6.57 28.08 -2.82
C VAL A 162 5.70 27.10 -3.61
N ARG A 163 5.80 27.08 -4.95
CA ARG A 163 5.02 26.15 -5.79
C ARG A 163 5.44 24.71 -5.54
N TYR A 164 6.75 24.47 -5.39
CA TYR A 164 7.26 23.16 -5.00
C TYR A 164 6.73 22.72 -3.64
N ALA A 165 6.80 23.60 -2.64
CA ALA A 165 6.30 23.34 -1.29
C ALA A 165 4.82 22.97 -1.27
N VAL A 166 3.97 23.70 -2.01
CA VAL A 166 2.53 23.40 -2.12
C VAL A 166 2.29 22.01 -2.75
N LEU A 167 3.01 21.66 -3.82
CA LEU A 167 2.85 20.36 -4.47
C LEU A 167 3.37 19.20 -3.61
N GLU A 168 4.48 19.39 -2.90
CA GLU A 168 5.03 18.39 -1.99
C GLU A 168 4.12 18.20 -0.77
N ALA A 169 3.61 19.28 -0.18
CA ALA A 169 2.64 19.25 0.91
C ALA A 169 1.31 18.59 0.48
N SER A 170 0.85 18.86 -0.75
CA SER A 170 -0.32 18.17 -1.33
C SER A 170 -0.07 16.67 -1.47
N THR A 171 1.14 16.26 -1.88
CA THR A 171 1.53 14.84 -1.95
C THR A 171 1.53 14.20 -0.57
N VAL A 172 2.10 14.87 0.45
CA VAL A 172 2.09 14.43 1.85
C VAL A 172 0.66 14.24 2.36
N SER A 173 -0.19 15.25 2.19
CA SER A 173 -1.60 15.19 2.58
C SER A 173 -2.33 14.06 1.87
N GLY A 174 -2.08 13.85 0.59
CA GLY A 174 -2.71 12.76 -0.16
C GLY A 174 -2.23 11.38 0.27
N VAL A 175 -0.95 11.18 0.60
CA VAL A 175 -0.48 9.90 1.18
C VAL A 175 -1.16 9.63 2.53
N LEU A 176 -1.32 10.66 3.38
CA LEU A 176 -2.02 10.54 4.66
C LEU A 176 -3.50 10.18 4.46
N HIS A 177 -4.23 10.90 3.61
CA HIS A 177 -5.63 10.61 3.33
C HIS A 177 -5.82 9.24 2.68
N ALA A 178 -4.95 8.84 1.75
CA ALA A 178 -5.00 7.52 1.14
C ALA A 178 -4.83 6.42 2.19
N SER A 179 -3.91 6.62 3.14
CA SER A 179 -3.67 5.70 4.24
C SER A 179 -4.89 5.55 5.16
N LEU A 180 -5.51 6.67 5.55
CA LEU A 180 -6.72 6.68 6.38
C LEU A 180 -7.94 6.08 5.66
N TYR A 181 -8.14 6.41 4.38
CA TYR A 181 -9.22 5.82 3.59
C TYR A 181 -9.03 4.33 3.36
N LEU A 182 -7.79 3.88 3.19
CA LEU A 182 -7.52 2.45 3.09
C LEU A 182 -7.83 1.74 4.42
N ASP A 183 -7.49 2.31 5.57
CA ASP A 183 -7.86 1.72 6.87
C ASP A 183 -9.37 1.62 7.05
N ALA A 184 -10.11 2.68 6.70
CA ALA A 184 -11.57 2.65 6.70
C ALA A 184 -12.14 1.58 5.77
N VAL A 185 -11.38 1.17 4.75
CA VAL A 185 -11.75 0.13 3.80
C VAL A 185 -11.41 -1.28 4.30
N VAL A 186 -10.22 -1.43 4.86
CA VAL A 186 -9.60 -2.73 5.14
C VAL A 186 -9.99 -3.26 6.52
N LEU A 187 -10.16 -2.38 7.51
CA LEU A 187 -10.52 -2.77 8.89
C LEU A 187 -11.86 -3.52 8.95
N PRO A 188 -12.97 -3.01 8.37
CA PRO A 188 -14.25 -3.71 8.40
C PRO A 188 -14.17 -5.07 7.69
N TYR A 189 -13.48 -5.12 6.55
CA TYR A 189 -13.32 -6.32 5.76
C TYR A 189 -12.59 -7.43 6.53
N TYR A 190 -11.44 -7.14 7.16
CA TYR A 190 -10.72 -8.17 7.92
C TYR A 190 -11.41 -8.55 9.23
N THR A 191 -12.12 -7.61 9.86
CA THR A 191 -12.98 -7.93 11.02
C THR A 191 -14.07 -8.91 10.62
N GLY A 192 -14.79 -8.62 9.53
CA GLY A 192 -15.82 -9.50 8.99
C GLY A 192 -15.28 -10.85 8.51
N LEU A 193 -14.09 -10.87 7.91
CA LEU A 193 -13.43 -12.10 7.49
C LEU A 193 -13.09 -12.99 8.70
N GLU A 194 -12.57 -12.41 9.78
CA GLU A 194 -12.32 -13.15 11.02
C GLU A 194 -13.63 -13.63 11.67
N ALA A 195 -14.66 -12.78 11.66
CA ALA A 195 -15.98 -13.13 12.13
C ALA A 195 -16.49 -14.37 11.37
N LEU A 196 -16.47 -14.37 10.04
CA LEU A 196 -16.95 -15.49 9.23
C LEU A 196 -16.12 -16.78 9.39
N ARG A 197 -14.81 -16.67 9.59
CA ARG A 197 -13.92 -17.85 9.70
C ARG A 197 -13.97 -18.50 11.07
N TRP A 198 -14.13 -17.72 12.13
CA TRP A 198 -13.89 -18.17 13.51
C TRP A 198 -15.09 -18.00 14.45
N SER A 199 -16.26 -17.66 13.92
CA SER A 199 -17.50 -17.63 14.70
C SER A 199 -18.51 -18.66 14.20
N ARG A 200 -19.55 -18.89 15.01
CA ARG A 200 -20.71 -19.72 14.65
C ARG A 200 -21.94 -18.84 14.55
N PHE A 201 -22.80 -19.09 13.57
CA PHE A 201 -24.09 -18.39 13.50
C PHE A 201 -24.98 -18.87 14.65
N SER A 202 -25.50 -17.92 15.42
CA SER A 202 -26.40 -18.19 16.55
C SER A 202 -27.78 -18.66 16.08
N GLY A 203 -28.25 -18.13 14.94
CA GLY A 203 -29.58 -18.41 14.40
C GLY A 203 -30.68 -17.48 14.93
N GLU A 204 -30.40 -16.68 15.96
CA GLU A 204 -31.30 -15.65 16.49
C GLU A 204 -31.58 -14.52 15.49
N CYS A 205 -30.58 -14.18 14.66
CA CYS A 205 -30.73 -13.28 13.54
C CYS A 205 -29.78 -13.65 12.39
N ALA A 206 -30.04 -13.12 11.18
CA ALA A 206 -29.25 -13.44 10.00
C ALA A 206 -27.74 -13.13 10.15
N SER A 207 -27.40 -12.06 10.87
CA SER A 207 -26.01 -11.64 11.12
C SER A 207 -25.49 -11.97 12.52
N CYS A 208 -26.22 -12.75 13.32
CA CYS A 208 -25.90 -13.01 14.72
C CYS A 208 -24.84 -14.09 14.84
N LEU A 209 -23.74 -13.77 15.54
CA LEU A 209 -22.53 -14.57 15.63
C LEU A 209 -22.14 -14.82 17.08
N CYS A 210 -21.89 -16.08 17.40
CA CYS A 210 -21.35 -16.52 18.68
C CYS A 210 -19.85 -16.76 18.58
N ARG A 211 -19.10 -16.25 19.58
CA ARG A 211 -17.66 -16.45 19.70
C ARG A 211 -17.25 -16.79 21.13
N MET A 212 -16.16 -17.55 21.23
CA MET A 212 -15.47 -17.83 22.50
C MET A 212 -14.45 -16.75 22.87
N GLU A 213 -14.01 -15.97 21.88
CA GLU A 213 -13.02 -14.90 22.05
C GLU A 213 -13.58 -13.59 21.51
N PRO A 214 -13.24 -12.44 22.14
CA PRO A 214 -13.73 -11.15 21.73
C PRO A 214 -13.31 -10.82 20.29
N LEU A 215 -14.19 -10.15 19.55
CA LEU A 215 -13.90 -9.76 18.18
C LEU A 215 -12.95 -8.55 18.16
N VAL A 216 -11.84 -8.68 17.43
CA VAL A 216 -10.81 -7.63 17.33
C VAL A 216 -10.99 -6.82 16.05
N VAL A 217 -10.98 -5.49 16.16
CA VAL A 217 -11.11 -4.59 15.01
C VAL A 217 -9.91 -4.74 14.08
N GLY A 218 -10.21 -4.98 12.80
CA GLY A 218 -9.25 -5.24 11.74
C GLY A 218 -8.65 -6.64 11.76
N GLY A 219 -9.19 -7.51 12.61
CA GLY A 219 -8.81 -8.90 12.79
C GLY A 219 -7.39 -9.11 13.33
N THR A 220 -7.08 -10.38 13.60
CA THR A 220 -5.80 -10.89 14.10
C THR A 220 -4.97 -11.55 13.00
N ALA A 221 -5.61 -11.96 11.90
CA ALA A 221 -4.98 -12.64 10.78
C ALA A 221 -4.06 -11.73 9.96
N VAL A 222 -4.45 -10.46 9.74
CA VAL A 222 -3.69 -9.51 8.91
C VAL A 222 -3.25 -8.31 9.71
N GLN A 223 -1.94 -8.08 9.77
CA GLN A 223 -1.35 -6.96 10.49
C GLN A 223 -1.19 -5.69 9.64
N TYR A 224 -1.46 -5.76 8.34
CA TYR A 224 -1.33 -4.61 7.45
C TYR A 224 -2.36 -3.53 7.80
N ARG A 225 -1.87 -2.30 7.93
CA ARG A 225 -2.66 -1.08 8.12
C ARG A 225 -2.22 -0.05 7.10
N GLY A 226 -3.16 0.76 6.61
CA GLY A 226 -2.88 1.89 5.74
C GLY A 226 -2.03 2.95 6.45
N LEU A 227 -2.47 3.40 7.63
CA LEU A 227 -1.66 4.26 8.49
C LEU A 227 -0.62 3.43 9.24
N SER A 228 0.51 3.20 8.59
CA SER A 228 1.60 2.38 9.10
C SER A 228 2.88 3.18 9.37
N LYS A 229 3.88 2.49 9.95
CA LYS A 229 5.26 3.01 10.06
C LYS A 229 5.81 3.45 8.70
N THR A 230 5.45 2.73 7.64
CA THR A 230 5.81 3.02 6.24
C THR A 230 5.22 4.36 5.78
N ALA A 231 3.93 4.58 6.02
CA ALA A 231 3.26 5.84 5.67
C ALA A 231 3.94 7.04 6.37
N LEU A 232 4.25 6.91 7.67
CA LEU A 232 4.97 7.95 8.43
C LEU A 232 6.39 8.17 7.89
N ALA A 233 7.15 7.11 7.62
CA ALA A 233 8.50 7.21 7.07
C ALA A 233 8.51 7.97 5.73
N ILE A 234 7.52 7.72 4.87
CA ILE A 234 7.38 8.43 3.59
C ILE A 234 7.02 9.89 3.82
N ILE A 235 6.07 10.17 4.71
CA ILE A 235 5.70 11.56 5.05
C ILE A 235 6.93 12.33 5.55
N PHE A 236 7.72 11.75 6.47
CA PHE A 236 8.96 12.37 6.93
C PHE A 236 9.99 12.55 5.81
N ALA A 237 10.14 11.58 4.92
CA ALA A 237 11.01 11.70 3.76
C ALA A 237 10.58 12.85 2.83
N LEU A 238 9.30 12.97 2.51
CA LEU A 238 8.75 14.06 1.69
C LEU A 238 8.88 15.43 2.37
N CYS A 239 8.56 15.52 3.66
CA CYS A 239 8.75 16.75 4.45
C CYS A 239 10.23 17.16 4.49
N SER A 240 11.16 16.21 4.62
CA SER A 240 12.59 16.51 4.59
C SER A 240 13.03 17.09 3.24
N ARG A 241 12.47 16.64 2.12
CA ARG A 241 12.75 17.23 0.79
C ARG A 241 12.31 18.69 0.72
N MET A 242 11.15 19.00 1.29
CA MET A 242 10.62 20.35 1.35
C MET A 242 11.50 21.26 2.21
N VAL A 243 11.86 20.82 3.42
CA VAL A 243 12.72 21.58 4.34
C VAL A 243 14.11 21.83 3.74
N CYS A 244 14.78 20.80 3.20
CA CYS A 244 16.09 20.96 2.57
C CYS A 244 16.08 21.93 1.38
N ARG A 245 14.94 22.03 0.67
CA ARG A 245 14.82 22.95 -0.46
C ARG A 245 14.61 24.39 0.00
N ILE A 246 13.79 24.61 1.05
CA ILE A 246 13.47 25.95 1.55
C ILE A 246 14.63 26.57 2.32
N TYR A 247 15.28 25.80 3.18
CA TYR A 247 16.34 26.30 4.07
C TYR A 247 17.75 26.20 3.48
N GLY A 248 17.89 25.64 2.28
CA GLY A 248 19.18 25.36 1.67
C GLY A 248 19.79 24.04 2.13
N GLU A 249 20.69 23.50 1.30
CA GLU A 249 21.22 22.15 1.46
C GLU A 249 22.55 22.15 2.23
N GLU A 250 22.47 22.18 3.56
CA GLU A 250 23.63 21.92 4.44
C GLU A 250 23.99 20.43 4.47
N ARG A 251 25.24 20.08 4.79
CA ARG A 251 25.72 18.68 4.83
C ARG A 251 24.88 17.78 5.74
N LEU A 252 24.46 18.29 6.90
CA LEU A 252 23.59 17.55 7.83
C LEU A 252 22.18 17.36 7.25
N SER A 253 21.62 18.41 6.64
CA SER A 253 20.29 18.35 6.00
C SER A 253 20.25 17.37 4.82
N ALA A 254 21.32 17.32 4.02
CA ALA A 254 21.43 16.39 2.90
C ALA A 254 21.54 14.93 3.39
N TRP A 255 22.24 14.71 4.51
CA TRP A 255 22.36 13.39 5.13
C TRP A 255 21.03 12.92 5.72
N THR A 256 20.32 13.77 6.47
CA THR A 256 19.01 13.42 7.05
C THR A 256 17.98 13.12 5.97
N ARG A 257 17.91 13.92 4.89
CA ARG A 257 17.05 13.65 3.74
C ARG A 257 17.35 12.30 3.10
N SER A 258 18.63 11.99 2.90
CA SER A 258 19.06 10.73 2.27
C SER A 258 18.76 9.52 3.16
N ALA A 259 18.97 9.65 4.48
CA ALA A 259 18.64 8.62 5.45
C ALA A 259 17.13 8.35 5.50
N LEU A 260 16.30 9.40 5.55
CA LEU A 260 14.84 9.26 5.56
C LEU A 260 14.31 8.65 4.25
N GLU A 261 14.86 9.05 3.10
CA GLU A 261 14.52 8.39 1.83
C GLU A 261 14.90 6.90 1.85
N ALA A 262 16.09 6.54 2.33
CA ALA A 262 16.53 5.14 2.41
C ALA A 262 15.63 4.31 3.35
N VAL A 263 15.33 4.83 4.54
CA VAL A 263 14.39 4.22 5.49
C VAL A 263 13.01 4.03 4.85
N GLY A 264 12.51 5.04 4.12
CA GLY A 264 11.26 4.93 3.37
C GLY A 264 11.26 3.78 2.37
N TRP A 265 12.33 3.60 1.60
CA TRP A 265 12.45 2.47 0.67
C TRP A 265 12.52 1.11 1.35
N VAL A 266 13.21 1.01 2.49
CA VAL A 266 13.26 -0.24 3.28
C VAL A 266 11.87 -0.63 3.76
N PHE A 267 11.10 0.31 4.31
CA PHE A 267 9.73 0.03 4.76
C PHE A 267 8.79 -0.34 3.60
N VAL A 268 8.86 0.38 2.47
CA VAL A 268 8.05 0.05 1.29
C VAL A 268 8.38 -1.33 0.74
N ALA A 269 9.66 -1.71 0.70
CA ALA A 269 10.08 -3.04 0.29
C ALA A 269 9.63 -4.13 1.27
N ALA A 270 9.72 -3.88 2.58
CA ALA A 270 9.27 -4.81 3.61
C ALA A 270 7.76 -5.06 3.52
N ASP A 271 6.95 -4.01 3.35
CA ASP A 271 5.51 -4.12 3.18
C ASP A 271 5.15 -4.89 1.90
N ALA A 272 5.87 -4.64 0.79
CA ALA A 272 5.65 -5.36 -0.45
C ALA A 272 5.93 -6.87 -0.32
N VAL A 273 7.02 -7.24 0.35
CA VAL A 273 7.36 -8.65 0.63
C VAL A 273 6.33 -9.29 1.57
N TYR A 274 5.93 -8.59 2.63
CA TYR A 274 4.93 -9.06 3.57
C TYR A 274 3.60 -9.40 2.88
N LEU A 275 3.10 -8.50 2.02
CA LEU A 275 1.82 -8.71 1.32
C LEU A 275 1.88 -9.85 0.31
N VAL A 276 3.00 -10.01 -0.41
CA VAL A 276 3.20 -11.18 -1.30
C VAL A 276 3.18 -12.47 -0.49
N GLY A 277 3.92 -12.53 0.61
CA GLY A 277 3.99 -13.73 1.47
C GLY A 277 2.63 -14.08 2.09
N TRP A 278 1.91 -13.07 2.58
CA TRP A 278 0.57 -13.24 3.13
C TRP A 278 -0.40 -13.84 2.12
N VAL A 279 -0.52 -13.24 0.93
CA VAL A 279 -1.49 -13.70 -0.06
C VAL A 279 -1.10 -15.04 -0.69
N ALA A 280 0.20 -15.33 -0.78
CA ALA A 280 0.69 -16.64 -1.17
C ALA A 280 0.23 -17.72 -0.17
N ALA A 281 0.32 -17.44 1.14
CA ALA A 281 -0.19 -18.34 2.18
C ALA A 281 -1.72 -18.50 2.13
N GLU A 282 -2.47 -17.45 1.78
CA GLU A 282 -3.92 -17.52 1.62
C GLU A 282 -4.38 -18.20 0.29
N GLY A 283 -3.47 -18.47 -0.65
CA GLY A 283 -3.77 -19.13 -1.93
C GLY A 283 -4.54 -18.26 -2.95
N GLY A 284 -4.51 -16.93 -2.81
CA GLY A 284 -5.23 -16.01 -3.69
C GLY A 284 -4.49 -15.65 -4.97
N VAL A 285 -4.72 -16.37 -6.08
CA VAL A 285 -3.96 -16.20 -7.35
C VAL A 285 -3.91 -14.75 -7.85
N PHE A 286 -5.05 -14.06 -7.88
CA PHE A 286 -5.12 -12.67 -8.36
C PHE A 286 -4.37 -11.69 -7.45
N GLY A 287 -4.48 -11.88 -6.13
CA GLY A 287 -3.76 -11.05 -5.18
C GLY A 287 -2.25 -11.30 -5.25
N VAL A 288 -1.80 -12.57 -5.37
CA VAL A 288 -0.38 -12.90 -5.57
C VAL A 288 0.17 -12.16 -6.79
N ALA A 289 -0.52 -12.25 -7.95
CA ALA A 289 -0.08 -11.57 -9.15
C ALA A 289 0.04 -10.05 -8.96
N ALA A 290 -0.99 -9.40 -8.39
CA ALA A 290 -0.98 -7.95 -8.16
C ALA A 290 0.15 -7.51 -7.20
N TYR A 291 0.30 -8.19 -6.07
CA TYR A 291 1.34 -7.86 -5.09
C TYR A 291 2.74 -8.16 -5.62
N SER A 292 2.94 -9.25 -6.35
CA SER A 292 4.23 -9.56 -6.97
C SER A 292 4.63 -8.54 -8.03
N LEU A 293 3.69 -8.04 -8.83
CA LEU A 293 3.96 -6.97 -9.80
C LEU A 293 4.41 -5.68 -9.11
N VAL A 294 3.70 -5.25 -8.06
CA VAL A 294 4.08 -4.06 -7.29
C VAL A 294 5.42 -4.26 -6.58
N ALA A 295 5.66 -5.44 -5.98
CA ALA A 295 6.93 -5.78 -5.36
C ALA A 295 8.09 -5.76 -6.37
N GLY A 296 7.88 -6.30 -7.58
CA GLY A 296 8.85 -6.23 -8.67
C GLY A 296 9.19 -4.79 -9.07
N LEU A 297 8.19 -3.91 -9.14
CA LEU A 297 8.39 -2.48 -9.43
C LEU A 297 9.17 -1.77 -8.31
N VAL A 298 8.85 -2.05 -7.04
CA VAL A 298 9.58 -1.52 -5.87
C VAL A 298 11.03 -2.00 -5.93
N PHE A 299 11.25 -3.29 -6.16
CA PHE A 299 12.58 -3.87 -6.29
C PHE A 299 13.38 -3.23 -7.43
N LEU A 300 12.77 -3.05 -8.61
CA LEU A 300 13.38 -2.37 -9.75
C LEU A 300 13.79 -0.93 -9.39
N SER A 301 12.94 -0.22 -8.65
CA SER A 301 13.20 1.15 -8.20
C SER A 301 14.37 1.23 -7.22
N VAL A 302 14.43 0.31 -6.27
CA VAL A 302 15.56 0.19 -5.31
C VAL A 302 16.84 -0.18 -6.05
N PHE A 303 16.79 -1.19 -6.92
CA PHE A 303 17.93 -1.63 -7.72
C PHE A 303 18.50 -0.48 -8.57
N GLY A 304 17.64 0.29 -9.24
CA GLY A 304 18.07 1.46 -10.01
C GLY A 304 18.70 2.58 -9.19
N LYS A 305 18.35 2.71 -7.90
CA LYS A 305 19.04 3.63 -6.99
C LYS A 305 20.41 3.10 -6.59
N VAL A 306 20.49 1.82 -6.23
CA VAL A 306 21.76 1.17 -5.86
C VAL A 306 22.74 1.18 -7.03
N TYR A 307 22.30 0.82 -8.23
CA TYR A 307 23.13 0.83 -9.43
C TYR A 307 23.72 2.21 -9.72
N ARG A 308 22.90 3.26 -9.68
CA ARG A 308 23.36 4.65 -9.86
C ARG A 308 24.33 5.09 -8.77
N PHE A 309 24.10 4.67 -7.52
CA PHE A 309 25.02 4.95 -6.42
C PHE A 309 26.38 4.27 -6.65
N LEU A 310 26.40 3.01 -7.05
CA LEU A 310 27.63 2.28 -7.35
C LEU A 310 28.39 2.91 -8.52
N ALA A 311 27.71 3.26 -9.62
CA ALA A 311 28.32 3.94 -10.75
C ALA A 311 28.90 5.33 -10.36
N TRP A 312 28.22 6.05 -9.46
CA TRP A 312 28.75 7.30 -8.92
C TRP A 312 30.00 7.09 -8.05
N VAL A 313 30.03 6.05 -7.22
CA VAL A 313 31.22 5.70 -6.43
C VAL A 313 32.40 5.34 -7.35
N GLU A 314 32.16 4.55 -8.40
CA GLU A 314 33.18 4.14 -9.35
C GLU A 314 33.79 5.33 -10.11
N THR A 315 32.96 6.25 -10.59
CA THR A 315 33.41 7.49 -11.26
C THR A 315 34.18 8.43 -10.32
N ARG A 316 33.80 8.49 -9.04
CA ARG A 316 34.57 9.23 -8.01
C ARG A 316 35.92 8.59 -7.73
N GLN A 317 35.99 7.26 -7.67
CA GLN A 317 37.25 6.54 -7.48
C GLN A 317 38.19 6.70 -8.67
N SER A 318 37.69 6.68 -9.91
CA SER A 318 38.52 6.91 -11.10
C SER A 318 39.05 8.35 -11.15
N GLN A 319 38.21 9.34 -10.85
CA GLN A 319 38.63 10.75 -10.74
C GLN A 319 39.70 10.93 -9.66
N TRP A 320 39.53 10.34 -8.48
CA TRP A 320 40.51 10.45 -7.40
C TRP A 320 41.87 9.84 -7.79
N LYS A 321 41.87 8.64 -8.40
CA LYS A 321 43.08 8.01 -8.92
C LYS A 321 43.76 8.87 -9.99
N SER A 322 43.00 9.47 -10.91
CA SER A 322 43.57 10.38 -11.93
C SER A 322 44.17 11.66 -11.34
N SER A 323 43.56 12.21 -10.28
CA SER A 323 44.07 13.42 -9.60
C SER A 323 45.36 13.15 -8.81
N LEU A 324 45.49 11.97 -8.21
CA LEU A 324 46.71 11.52 -7.53
C LEU A 324 47.88 11.29 -8.50
N CYS A 325 47.62 10.88 -9.75
CA CYS A 325 48.66 10.75 -10.77
C CYS A 325 49.13 12.11 -11.33
N HIS A 326 48.28 13.14 -11.33
CA HIS A 326 48.65 14.49 -11.77
C HIS A 326 49.37 15.33 -10.70
N SER A 327 49.28 14.97 -9.43
CA SER A 327 49.94 15.70 -8.33
C SER A 327 51.36 15.21 -8.00
N VAL A 328 51.94 14.31 -8.81
CA VAL A 328 53.28 13.70 -8.60
C VAL A 328 54.27 14.15 -9.70
N VAL A 329 54.10 15.35 -10.25
CA VAL A 329 55.06 15.97 -11.19
C VAL A 329 55.43 17.36 -10.71
#